data_AF-A0A972JBG1-F1
#
_entry.id   AF-A0A972JBG1-F1
#
_cell.length_a   1.000
_cell.length_b   1.000
_cell.length_c   1.000
_cell.angle_alpha   90.00
_cell.angle_beta   90.00
_cell.angle_gamma   90.00
#
_symmetry.space_group_name_H-M   'P 1'
#
loop_
_entity.id
_entity.type
_entity.pdbx_description
1 polymer ?
#
loop_
_entity_poly.entity_id
_entity_poly.type
_entity_poly.pdbx_seq_one_letter_code
_entity_poly.pdbx_strand_id
1 'polypeptide(L)'
;MNRAPVLFFLACLLAGCDRPQVLSVDALAADPARLHALRMQCDSGENYGALCAQVAQADLQRFLSGPTGPDEYQTLAELPAIPASFDSPTTSQDERP
;
A
#
# COMPACT_ATOMS: atom_id res chain seq x y z
N MET A 1 41.39 4.15 -23.07
CA MET A 1 40.96 5.08 -22.00
C MET A 1 39.82 5.91 -22.56
N ASN A 2 38.58 5.69 -22.11
CA ASN A 2 37.42 6.62 -22.25
C ASN A 2 36.18 6.03 -21.54
N ARG A 3 36.34 5.58 -20.28
CA ARG A 3 35.20 5.12 -19.44
C ARG A 3 34.54 6.25 -18.65
N ALA A 4 35.17 7.42 -18.62
CA ALA A 4 34.65 8.63 -17.96
C ALA A 4 33.22 9.00 -18.37
N PRO A 5 32.81 9.01 -19.66
CA PRO A 5 31.45 9.38 -20.03
C PRO A 5 30.43 8.32 -19.57
N VAL A 6 30.81 7.03 -19.57
CA VAL A 6 29.94 5.94 -19.12
C VAL A 6 29.73 6.01 -17.61
N LEU A 7 30.80 6.27 -16.85
CA LEU A 7 30.73 6.44 -15.39
C LEU A 7 29.92 7.69 -15.01
N PHE A 8 30.05 8.78 -15.77
CA PHE A 8 29.28 10.00 -15.54
C PHE A 8 27.79 9.80 -15.84
N PHE A 9 27.45 9.16 -16.96
CA PHE A 9 26.06 8.79 -17.27
C PHE A 9 25.46 7.87 -16.21
N LEU A 10 26.21 6.85 -15.77
CA LEU A 10 25.77 5.92 -14.73
C LEU A 10 25.53 6.65 -13.39
N ALA A 11 26.43 7.56 -13.00
CA ALA A 11 26.27 8.37 -11.80
C ALA A 11 25.05 9.31 -11.88
N CYS A 12 24.80 9.92 -13.04
CA CYS A 12 23.59 10.73 -13.26
C CYS A 12 22.31 9.91 -13.21
N LEU A 13 22.30 8.68 -13.73
CA LEU A 13 21.15 7.78 -13.66
C LEU A 13 20.87 7.34 -12.21
N LEU A 14 21.92 6.98 -11.46
CA LEU A 14 21.81 6.60 -10.05
C LEU A 14 21.36 7.78 -9.17
N ALA A 15 21.85 9.00 -9.43
CA ALA A 15 21.38 10.21 -8.74
C ALA A 15 19.92 10.58 -9.13
N GLY A 16 19.47 10.19 -10.32
CA GLY A 16 18.09 10.34 -10.77
C GLY A 16 17.11 9.37 -10.09
N CYS A 17 17.58 8.20 -9.64
CA CYS A 17 16.79 7.25 -8.86
C CYS A 17 16.46 7.73 -7.44
N ASP A 18 17.17 8.76 -6.94
CA ASP A 18 16.92 9.40 -5.65
C ASP A 18 15.98 10.62 -5.78
N ARG A 19 15.46 10.89 -6.98
CA ARG A 19 14.34 11.83 -7.09
C ARG A 19 13.15 11.21 -6.36
N PRO A 20 12.48 11.96 -5.45
CA PRO A 20 11.23 11.51 -4.89
C PRO A 20 10.29 11.35 -6.08
N GLN A 21 10.04 10.09 -6.46
CA GLN A 21 9.01 9.71 -7.40
C GLN A 21 7.82 10.57 -7.05
N VAL A 22 7.38 11.42 -7.98
CA VAL A 22 6.14 12.20 -7.86
C VAL A 22 5.14 11.24 -7.25
N LEU A 23 4.69 11.53 -6.03
CA LEU A 23 4.11 10.57 -5.09
C LEU A 23 2.94 9.82 -5.77
N SER A 24 3.27 8.75 -6.49
CA SER A 24 2.30 8.11 -7.36
C SER A 24 1.51 7.17 -6.49
N VAL A 25 0.22 7.06 -6.80
CA VAL A 25 -0.69 6.19 -6.04
C VAL A 25 -0.15 4.75 -6.02
N ASP A 26 0.37 4.27 -7.15
CA ASP A 26 0.98 2.93 -7.25
C ASP A 26 2.24 2.77 -6.39
N ALA A 27 3.17 3.74 -6.43
CA ALA A 27 4.40 3.68 -5.63
C ALA A 27 4.09 3.77 -4.13
N LEU A 28 3.08 4.55 -3.77
CA LEU A 28 2.66 4.68 -2.38
C LEU A 28 1.88 3.45 -1.89
N ALA A 29 1.03 2.85 -2.73
CA ALA A 29 0.35 1.59 -2.41
C ALA A 29 1.34 0.44 -2.20
N ALA A 30 2.48 0.47 -2.90
CA ALA A 30 3.56 -0.51 -2.76
C ALA A 30 4.42 -0.31 -1.49
N ASP A 31 4.43 0.87 -0.87
CA ASP A 31 5.22 1.20 0.33
C ASP A 31 4.33 1.47 1.57
N PRO A 32 4.03 0.44 2.39
CA PRO A 32 3.10 0.57 3.51
C PRO A 32 3.59 1.49 4.62
N ALA A 33 4.91 1.53 4.87
CA ALA A 33 5.48 2.33 5.95
C ALA A 33 5.35 3.82 5.65
N ARG A 34 5.65 4.21 4.41
CA ARG A 34 5.52 5.59 3.94
C ARG A 34 4.06 6.03 3.83
N LEU A 35 3.18 5.14 3.36
CA LEU A 35 1.74 5.40 3.29
C LEU A 35 1.14 5.66 4.69
N HIS A 36 1.51 4.84 5.69
CA HIS A 36 1.03 5.01 7.07
C HIS A 36 1.47 6.36 7.67
N ALA A 37 2.73 6.75 7.48
CA ALA A 37 3.25 8.02 8.00
C ALA A 37 2.53 9.24 7.39
N LEU A 38 2.21 9.20 6.08
CA LEU A 38 1.46 10.27 5.41
C LEU A 38 -0.01 10.29 5.80
N ARG A 39 -0.62 9.14 6.09
CA ARG A 39 -1.98 9.07 6.60
C ARG A 39 -2.12 9.81 7.94
N MET A 40 -1.19 9.58 8.87
CA MET A 40 -1.16 10.29 10.14
C MET A 40 -1.04 11.82 9.98
N GLN A 41 -0.32 12.28 8.95
CA GLN A 41 -0.19 13.71 8.62
C GLN A 41 -1.47 14.28 7.98
N CYS A 42 -2.23 13.46 7.26
CA CYS A 42 -3.53 13.85 6.73
C CYS A 42 -4.61 13.92 7.83
N ASP A 43 -4.54 13.02 8.80
CA ASP A 43 -5.47 12.99 9.94
C ASP A 43 -5.24 14.14 10.93
N SER A 44 -4.02 14.69 10.99
CA SER A 44 -3.69 15.85 11.82
C SER A 44 -4.22 17.18 11.25
N GLY A 45 -4.87 17.17 10.08
CA GLY A 45 -5.55 18.34 9.52
C GLY A 45 -4.62 19.36 8.85
N GLU A 46 -3.39 18.98 8.50
CA GLU A 46 -2.53 19.84 7.69
C GLU A 46 -3.09 19.99 6.26
N ASN A 47 -3.05 21.21 5.72
CA ASN A 47 -3.66 21.56 4.42
C ASN A 47 -2.91 20.92 3.23
N TYR A 48 -3.20 19.64 2.98
CA TYR A 48 -2.60 18.85 1.91
C TYR A 48 -3.67 18.20 1.02
N GLY A 49 -4.74 18.92 0.69
CA GLY A 49 -5.95 18.35 0.06
C GLY A 49 -5.72 17.39 -1.12
N ALA A 50 -4.89 17.77 -2.10
CA ALA A 50 -4.59 16.91 -3.25
C ALA A 50 -3.71 15.70 -2.89
N LEU A 51 -2.77 15.87 -1.95
CA LEU A 51 -1.90 14.80 -1.47
C LEU A 51 -2.68 13.79 -0.62
N CYS A 52 -3.54 14.26 0.28
CA CYS A 52 -4.37 13.39 1.11
C CYS A 52 -5.39 12.59 0.29
N ALA A 53 -5.90 13.17 -0.81
CA ALA A 53 -6.69 12.42 -1.78
C ALA A 53 -5.88 11.30 -2.44
N GLN A 54 -4.61 11.55 -2.81
CA GLN A 54 -3.72 10.52 -3.35
C GLN A 54 -3.37 9.44 -2.32
N VAL A 55 -3.14 9.82 -1.07
CA VAL A 55 -2.91 8.89 0.06
C VAL A 55 -4.12 8.01 0.28
N ALA A 56 -5.33 8.58 0.30
CA ALA A 56 -6.57 7.81 0.43
C ALA A 56 -6.79 6.86 -0.76
N GLN A 57 -6.48 7.31 -1.99
CA GLN A 57 -6.57 6.45 -3.17
C GLN A 57 -5.55 5.32 -3.13
N ALA A 58 -4.32 5.57 -2.66
CA ALA A 58 -3.27 4.56 -2.56
C ALA A 58 -3.60 3.52 -1.49
N ASP A 59 -4.19 3.95 -0.38
CA ASP A 59 -4.68 3.06 0.65
C ASP A 59 -5.84 2.19 0.16
N LEU A 60 -6.83 2.77 -0.52
CA LEU A 60 -7.91 2.02 -1.13
C LEU A 60 -7.38 1.02 -2.16
N GLN A 61 -6.45 1.44 -3.01
CA GLN A 61 -5.84 0.57 -4.02
C GLN A 61 -5.10 -0.59 -3.34
N ARG A 62 -4.33 -0.32 -2.27
CA ARG A 62 -3.64 -1.36 -1.50
C ARG A 62 -4.64 -2.30 -0.82
N PHE A 63 -5.73 -1.79 -0.28
CA PHE A 63 -6.76 -2.63 0.30
C PHE A 63 -7.40 -3.55 -0.75
N LEU A 64 -7.78 -3.00 -1.92
CA LEU A 64 -8.44 -3.75 -2.99
C LEU A 64 -7.53 -4.70 -3.75
N SER A 65 -6.23 -4.37 -3.84
CA SER A 65 -5.25 -5.22 -4.54
C SER A 65 -4.90 -6.47 -3.73
N GLY A 66 -5.32 -6.54 -2.46
CA GLY A 66 -4.96 -7.62 -1.55
C GLY A 66 -3.46 -7.86 -1.33
N PRO A 67 -2.50 -6.89 -1.38
CA PRO A 67 -1.18 -7.03 -0.78
C PRO A 67 -1.29 -7.08 0.75
N THR A 68 -1.90 -8.17 1.21
CA THR A 68 -1.44 -8.93 2.33
C THR A 68 -0.22 -9.70 1.87
N GLY A 69 0.97 -9.09 1.99
CA GLY A 69 2.19 -9.75 1.54
C GLY A 69 2.35 -11.13 2.18
N PRO A 70 3.16 -12.04 1.62
CA PRO A 70 3.48 -13.30 2.29
C PRO A 70 4.02 -13.08 3.72
N ASP A 71 4.48 -11.86 4.00
CA ASP A 71 4.95 -11.42 5.30
C ASP A 71 3.85 -10.84 6.22
N GLU A 72 2.59 -10.75 5.78
CA GLU A 72 1.51 -10.19 6.61
C GLU A 72 1.15 -11.10 7.79
N TYR A 73 1.09 -12.41 7.54
CA TYR A 73 0.93 -13.43 8.56
C TYR A 73 1.98 -14.52 8.30
N GLN A 74 3.17 -14.31 8.86
CA GLN A 74 4.31 -15.23 8.71
C GLN A 74 4.02 -16.58 9.39
N THR A 75 3.16 -16.57 10.40
CA THR A 75 2.81 -17.75 11.20
C THR A 75 1.31 -17.90 11.37
N LEU A 76 0.85 -19.15 11.56
CA LEU A 76 -0.56 -19.44 11.84
C LEU A 76 -1.11 -18.75 13.09
N ALA A 77 -0.23 -18.43 14.05
CA ALA A 77 -0.62 -17.74 15.28
C ALA A 77 -0.93 -16.25 15.06
N GLU A 78 -0.46 -15.67 13.96
CA GLU A 78 -0.68 -14.27 13.62
C GLU A 78 -1.99 -14.06 12.85
N LEU A 79 -2.63 -15.13 12.33
CA LEU A 79 -3.91 -14.99 11.65
C LEU A 79 -5.00 -14.52 12.63
N PRO A 80 -5.85 -13.56 12.23
CA PRO A 80 -7.01 -13.18 13.01
C PRO A 80 -7.95 -14.37 13.19
N ALA A 81 -8.52 -14.50 14.39
CA ALA A 81 -9.51 -15.53 14.68
C ALA A 81 -10.74 -15.37 13.76
N ILE A 82 -11.29 -16.50 13.32
CA ILE A 82 -12.52 -16.51 12.51
C ILE A 82 -13.65 -15.90 13.36
N PRO A 83 -14.36 -14.87 12.86
CA PRO A 83 -15.46 -14.27 13.61
C PRO A 83 -16.60 -15.27 13.79
N ALA A 84 -17.19 -15.30 14.99
CA ALA A 84 -18.30 -16.22 15.33
C ALA A 84 -19.55 -16.04 14.43
N SER A 85 -19.68 -14.92 13.72
CA SER A 85 -20.72 -14.73 12.71
C SER A 85 -20.66 -15.74 11.57
N PHE A 86 -19.49 -16.33 11.31
CA PHE A 86 -19.28 -17.33 10.27
C PHE A 86 -19.71 -18.74 10.69
N ASP A 87 -19.92 -18.99 11.99
CA ASP A 87 -20.33 -20.31 12.52
C ASP A 87 -21.85 -20.53 12.47
N SER A 88 -22.62 -19.51 12.11
CA SER A 88 -24.08 -19.61 12.08
C SER A 88 -24.54 -20.41 10.85
N PRO A 89 -25.31 -21.51 11.02
CA PRO A 89 -25.85 -22.21 9.88
C PRO A 89 -26.78 -21.25 9.13
N THR A 90 -26.50 -21.04 7.83
CA THR A 90 -27.47 -20.42 6.92
C THR A 90 -28.67 -21.37 6.88
N THR A 91 -29.69 -21.12 7.70
CA THR A 91 -30.97 -21.80 7.53
C THR A 91 -31.44 -21.43 6.14
N SER A 92 -31.24 -22.34 5.18
CA SER A 92 -31.76 -22.20 3.83
C SER A 92 -33.24 -21.89 3.98
N GLN A 93 -33.62 -20.66 3.60
CA GLN A 93 -35.01 -20.33 3.33
C GLN A 93 -35.39 -21.05 2.03
N ASP A 94 -35.45 -22.37 2.08
CA ASP A 94 -36.22 -23.20 1.14
C ASP A 94 -37.63 -23.34 1.75
N GLU A 95 -38.30 -22.21 1.94
CA GLU A 95 -39.76 -22.22 2.07
C GLU A 95 -40.30 -21.62 0.78
N ARG A 96 -40.29 -22.48 -0.25
CA ARG A 96 -41.06 -22.31 -1.48
C ARG A 96 -42.56 -22.24 -1.11
N PRO A 97 -43.26 -21.13 -1.43
CA PRO A 97 -44.70 -21.17 -1.63
C PRO A 97 -45.03 -21.82 -2.99
#